data_AF-A0AAD6LKE9-F1
#
_entry.id   AF-A0AAD6LKE9-F1
#
_cell.length_a   1.000
_cell.length_b   1.000
_cell.length_c   1.000
_cell.angle_alpha   90.00
_cell.angle_beta   90.00
_cell.angle_gamma   90.00
#
_symmetry.space_group_name_H-M   'P 1'
#
loop_
_entity.id
_entity.type
_entity.pdbx_description
1 polymer ?
#
loop_
_entity_poly.entity_id
_entity_poly.type
_entity_poly.pdbx_seq_one_letter_code
_entity_poly.pdbx_strand_id
1 'polypeptide(L)'
;MASPLKSILATLLLLAIALPDCQAKSKPSLLGKQAIHHAIGRQANHVELPKRHKPKFRPGPWKKAHATFYEGGSGTFGIGGACNYKDVAGEGYGMNTVALSSVLFRNGQACGACFEIKCADSPQWCKLGQPSLIVTATDHCPPNPSLPNDNGGWCNVPREHFDIAKPVFSQLAGYKAGIIPIQYRRSFL
;
A
#
# COMPACT_ATOMS: atom_id res chain seq x y z
N MET A 1 -30.63 -51.87 11.49
CA MET A 1 -29.18 -51.90 11.29
C MET A 1 -28.85 -51.23 9.97
N ALA A 2 -28.32 -50.01 9.96
CA ALA A 2 -27.46 -49.45 8.90
C ALA A 2 -26.95 -48.08 9.37
N SER A 3 -25.63 -47.95 9.40
CA SER A 3 -24.86 -46.83 9.96
C SER A 3 -24.77 -45.63 8.99
N PRO A 4 -24.46 -44.41 9.49
CA PRO A 4 -24.30 -43.20 8.69
C PRO A 4 -22.83 -43.06 8.24
N LEU A 5 -22.56 -43.10 6.94
CA LEU A 5 -21.24 -42.71 6.42
C LEU A 5 -21.35 -42.41 4.93
N LYS A 6 -20.73 -41.30 4.51
CA LYS A 6 -20.58 -40.78 3.13
C LYS A 6 -21.49 -39.59 2.80
N SER A 7 -21.20 -38.42 3.39
CA SER A 7 -21.19 -37.16 2.62
C SER A 7 -20.43 -36.09 3.39
N ILE A 8 -19.13 -36.31 3.62
CA ILE A 8 -18.22 -35.25 4.07
C ILE A 8 -17.02 -35.33 3.13
N LEU A 9 -17.21 -34.98 1.87
CA LEU A 9 -16.10 -34.85 0.92
C LEU A 9 -16.52 -33.94 -0.23
N ALA A 10 -16.49 -32.63 -0.02
CA ALA A 10 -16.19 -31.61 -1.04
C ALA A 10 -16.57 -30.23 -0.52
N THR A 11 -15.72 -29.62 0.30
CA THR A 11 -15.61 -28.16 0.40
C THR A 11 -14.26 -27.82 1.03
N LEU A 12 -13.19 -28.35 0.43
CA LEU A 12 -11.90 -27.66 0.51
C LEU A 12 -12.02 -26.42 -0.36
N LEU A 13 -12.58 -25.37 0.23
CA LEU A 13 -12.59 -24.03 -0.32
C LEU A 13 -11.12 -23.61 -0.43
N LEU A 14 -10.58 -23.66 -1.64
CA LEU A 14 -9.32 -23.00 -1.98
C LEU A 14 -9.53 -21.49 -1.77
N LEU A 15 -9.35 -21.01 -0.53
CA LEU A 15 -8.91 -19.64 -0.31
C LEU A 15 -7.46 -19.58 -0.80
N ALA A 16 -7.30 -19.48 -2.11
CA ALA A 16 -6.17 -18.76 -2.65
C ALA A 16 -6.36 -17.32 -2.16
N ILE A 17 -5.81 -17.00 -0.99
CA ILE A 17 -5.62 -15.62 -0.56
C ILE A 17 -4.67 -15.05 -1.61
N ALA A 18 -5.24 -14.43 -2.65
CA ALA A 18 -4.50 -13.55 -3.54
C ALA A 18 -3.99 -12.43 -2.63
N LEU A 19 -2.79 -12.64 -2.07
CA LEU A 19 -2.07 -11.59 -1.36
C LEU A 19 -1.98 -10.44 -2.37
N PRO A 20 -2.55 -9.27 -2.07
CA PRO A 20 -2.52 -8.16 -3.01
C PRO A 20 -1.05 -7.86 -3.30
N ASP A 21 -0.64 -8.08 -4.55
CA ASP A 21 0.73 -7.89 -4.99
C ASP A 21 1.08 -6.42 -4.79
N CYS A 22 1.92 -6.15 -3.80
CA CYS A 22 2.65 -4.91 -3.64
C CYS A 22 3.70 -4.81 -4.74
N GLN A 23 3.26 -4.49 -5.95
CA GLN A 23 4.14 -4.32 -7.09
C GLN A 23 3.93 -2.92 -7.66
N ALA A 24 4.88 -2.04 -7.39
CA ALA A 24 5.23 -1.02 -8.36
C ALA A 24 5.58 -1.77 -9.65
N LYS A 25 4.78 -1.62 -10.71
CA LYS A 25 5.19 -2.13 -12.02
C LYS A 25 6.31 -1.22 -12.48
N SER A 26 7.56 -1.60 -12.19
CA SER A 26 8.71 -1.00 -12.89
C SER A 26 8.54 -1.31 -14.38
N LYS A 27 7.89 -0.42 -15.13
CA LYS A 27 7.99 -0.45 -16.59
C LYS A 27 9.48 -0.27 -16.87
N PRO A 28 10.15 -1.19 -17.59
CA PRO A 28 11.49 -0.92 -18.06
C PRO A 28 11.41 0.36 -18.88
N SER A 29 12.20 1.37 -18.53
CA SER A 29 12.30 2.60 -19.31
C SER A 29 12.73 2.19 -20.72
N LEU A 30 11.82 2.27 -21.69
CA LEU A 30 12.16 2.27 -23.10
C LEU A 30 12.81 3.62 -23.41
N LEU A 31 14.04 3.82 -22.92
CA LEU A 31 14.92 4.88 -23.39
C LEU A 31 16.09 4.18 -24.07
N GLY A 32 16.03 4.11 -25.40
CA GLY A 32 17.11 3.57 -26.24
C GLY A 32 16.64 2.64 -27.36
N LYS A 33 15.82 3.13 -28.29
CA LYS A 33 15.73 2.55 -29.65
C LYS A 33 15.70 3.67 -30.69
N GLN A 34 16.87 4.24 -30.98
CA GLN A 34 17.11 4.76 -32.34
C GLN A 34 17.47 3.55 -33.19
N ALA A 35 16.57 3.17 -34.09
CA ALA A 35 16.82 2.15 -35.09
C ALA A 35 17.33 2.83 -36.37
N ILE A 36 18.64 2.71 -36.62
CA ILE A 36 19.17 2.74 -37.99
C ILE A 36 19.24 1.28 -38.44
N HIS A 37 18.53 0.96 -39.51
CA HIS A 37 18.51 -0.37 -40.10
C HIS A 37 19.85 -0.66 -40.77
N HIS A 38 20.59 -1.69 -40.34
CA HIS A 38 21.37 -2.56 -41.21
C HIS A 38 21.61 -3.91 -40.51
N ALA A 39 21.28 -4.98 -41.22
CA ALA A 39 21.33 -6.36 -40.77
C ALA A 39 22.75 -6.93 -40.83
N ILE A 40 23.13 -7.76 -39.84
CA ILE A 40 24.01 -8.94 -39.95
C ILE A 40 23.80 -9.78 -38.68
N GLY A 41 23.54 -11.08 -38.87
CA GLY A 41 23.15 -12.01 -37.81
C GLY A 41 24.25 -12.33 -36.80
N ARG A 42 23.83 -12.72 -35.58
CA ARG A 42 24.62 -13.49 -34.61
C ARG A 42 23.68 -14.15 -33.59
N GLN A 43 24.03 -15.38 -33.24
CA GLN A 43 23.29 -16.32 -32.38
C GLN A 43 22.77 -15.67 -31.09
N ALA A 44 21.49 -15.92 -30.78
CA ALA A 44 20.89 -15.56 -29.52
C ALA A 44 21.42 -16.49 -28.40
N ASN A 45 22.46 -16.03 -27.69
CA ASN A 45 22.70 -16.53 -26.34
C ASN A 45 21.55 -16.05 -25.46
N HIS A 46 20.70 -16.97 -25.04
CA HIS A 46 19.66 -16.70 -24.05
C HIS A 46 20.33 -16.38 -22.71
N VAL A 47 20.50 -15.09 -22.42
CA VAL A 47 20.86 -14.63 -21.07
C VAL A 47 19.66 -14.94 -20.18
N GLU A 48 19.74 -16.03 -19.43
CA GLU A 48 18.75 -16.35 -18.40
C GLU A 48 18.79 -15.25 -17.35
N LEU A 49 17.80 -14.36 -17.40
CA LEU A 49 17.59 -13.32 -16.40
C LEU A 49 17.47 -14.02 -15.04
N PRO A 50 18.25 -13.64 -14.00
CA PRO A 50 18.18 -14.30 -12.72
C PRO A 50 16.72 -14.26 -12.24
N LYS A 51 16.13 -15.44 -12.02
CA LYS A 51 14.80 -15.61 -11.47
C LYS A 51 14.76 -14.86 -10.14
N ARG A 52 14.21 -13.64 -10.13
CA ARG A 52 14.09 -12.85 -8.90
C ARG A 52 13.34 -13.71 -7.89
N HIS A 53 14.04 -14.09 -6.84
CA HIS A 53 13.43 -14.70 -5.67
C HIS A 53 12.47 -13.65 -5.10
N LYS A 54 11.16 -13.76 -5.41
CA LYS A 54 10.12 -12.94 -4.78
C LYS A 54 10.11 -13.34 -3.31
N PRO A 55 10.63 -12.52 -2.39
CA PRO A 55 10.71 -12.95 -1.02
C PRO A 55 9.27 -13.00 -0.47
N LYS A 56 8.96 -14.06 0.28
CA LYS A 56 7.60 -14.39 0.72
C LYS A 56 7.14 -13.41 1.80
N PHE A 57 6.10 -12.60 1.55
CA PHE A 57 5.53 -11.63 2.50
C PHE A 57 5.34 -12.27 3.89
N ARG A 58 6.11 -11.80 4.88
CA ARG A 58 5.96 -12.20 6.29
C ARG A 58 5.40 -10.99 7.05
N PRO A 59 4.10 -10.98 7.38
CA PRO A 59 3.52 -9.86 8.13
C PRO A 59 4.12 -9.81 9.53
N GLY A 60 4.60 -8.63 9.93
CA GLY A 60 4.96 -8.35 11.32
C GLY A 60 3.72 -8.30 12.24
N PRO A 61 3.93 -8.09 13.55
CA PRO A 61 2.82 -7.87 14.49
C PRO A 61 2.04 -6.62 14.13
N TRP A 62 0.75 -6.62 14.45
CA TRP A 62 -0.10 -5.43 14.33
C TRP A 62 0.33 -4.34 15.31
N LYS A 63 0.42 -3.11 14.82
CA LYS A 63 0.68 -1.90 15.60
C LYS A 63 -0.49 -0.94 15.51
N LYS A 64 -0.70 -0.12 16.53
CA LYS A 64 -1.76 0.89 16.55
C LYS A 64 -1.26 2.19 15.90
N ALA A 65 -2.13 2.84 15.12
CA ALA A 65 -1.90 4.15 14.53
C ALA A 65 -3.23 4.89 14.36
N HIS A 66 -3.17 6.11 13.84
CA HIS A 66 -4.35 6.83 13.36
C HIS A 66 -4.29 7.04 11.86
N ALA A 67 -5.45 7.20 11.24
CA ALA A 67 -5.56 7.60 9.86
C ALA A 67 -6.52 8.77 9.66
N THR A 68 -6.11 9.71 8.81
CA THR A 68 -6.98 10.74 8.21
C THR A 68 -7.06 10.50 6.71
N PHE A 69 -7.70 11.41 5.99
CA PHE A 69 -7.65 11.43 4.54
C PHE A 69 -7.23 12.79 4.02
N TYR A 70 -6.52 12.79 2.90
CA TYR A 70 -6.30 13.97 2.09
C TYR A 70 -7.22 13.95 0.86
N GLU A 71 -7.63 15.15 0.44
CA GLU A 71 -8.28 15.34 -0.86
C GLU A 71 -7.21 15.20 -1.93
N GLY A 72 -7.06 13.99 -2.45
CA GLY A 72 -6.05 13.76 -3.45
C GLY A 72 -5.95 12.32 -3.93
N GLY A 73 -5.86 12.18 -5.25
CA GLY A 73 -5.47 10.96 -5.92
C GLY A 73 -4.03 11.05 -6.41
N SER A 74 -3.61 10.02 -7.13
CA SER A 74 -2.28 9.90 -7.71
C SER A 74 -1.74 11.11 -8.50
N GLY A 75 -2.63 11.98 -9.00
CA GLY A 75 -2.28 13.17 -9.79
C GLY A 75 -2.48 14.52 -9.08
N THR A 76 -2.77 14.52 -7.78
CA THR A 76 -2.98 15.78 -7.01
C THR A 76 -1.76 16.25 -6.24
N PHE A 77 -0.75 15.39 -6.12
CA PHE A 77 0.55 15.77 -5.60
C PHE A 77 1.27 16.60 -6.66
N GLY A 78 1.79 17.77 -6.29
CA GLY A 78 2.73 18.50 -7.13
C GLY A 78 3.83 17.53 -7.59
N ILE A 79 4.14 17.53 -8.89
CA ILE A 79 5.03 16.59 -9.57
C ILE A 79 6.13 16.08 -8.61
N GLY A 80 6.04 14.83 -8.17
CA GLY A 80 7.03 14.19 -7.31
C GLY A 80 6.55 13.75 -5.92
N GLY A 81 5.83 14.59 -5.15
CA GLY A 81 5.67 14.35 -3.71
C GLY A 81 7.02 14.12 -2.98
N ALA A 82 7.00 13.71 -1.71
CA ALA A 82 8.23 13.45 -0.94
C ALA A 82 9.00 12.19 -1.41
N CYS A 83 8.38 11.33 -2.22
CA CYS A 83 9.01 10.15 -2.81
C CYS A 83 9.51 10.35 -4.26
N ASN A 84 9.34 11.54 -4.84
CA ASN A 84 9.71 11.90 -6.22
C ASN A 84 9.09 11.01 -7.32
N TYR A 85 7.88 10.47 -7.09
CA TYR A 85 7.12 9.73 -8.10
C TYR A 85 6.38 10.71 -9.03
N LYS A 86 6.59 10.58 -10.34
CA LYS A 86 6.07 11.55 -11.33
C LYS A 86 4.60 11.36 -11.61
N ASP A 87 4.14 10.11 -11.60
CA ASP A 87 2.73 9.73 -11.68
C ASP A 87 2.53 8.41 -10.92
N VAL A 88 2.06 8.48 -9.68
CA VAL A 88 1.90 7.27 -8.86
C VAL A 88 0.83 6.32 -9.43
N ALA A 89 -0.15 6.81 -10.21
CA ALA A 89 -1.12 5.92 -10.87
C ALA A 89 -0.50 5.26 -12.10
N GLY A 90 0.17 6.03 -12.96
CA GLY A 90 0.83 5.54 -14.16
C GLY A 90 2.05 4.64 -13.89
N GLU A 91 2.70 4.80 -12.74
CA GLU A 91 3.79 3.97 -12.22
C GLU A 91 3.28 2.67 -11.54
N GLY A 92 1.97 2.50 -11.42
CA GLY A 92 1.33 1.25 -11.00
C GLY A 92 1.05 1.13 -9.50
N TYR A 93 1.20 2.20 -8.72
CA TYR A 93 0.79 2.23 -7.31
C TYR A 93 -0.73 2.40 -7.14
N GLY A 94 -1.42 2.88 -8.19
CA GLY A 94 -2.87 3.06 -8.22
C GLY A 94 -3.35 4.13 -7.23
N MET A 95 -4.57 3.94 -6.71
CA MET A 95 -5.20 4.87 -5.75
C MET A 95 -4.98 4.48 -4.29
N ASN A 96 -4.32 3.34 -4.04
CA ASN A 96 -4.04 2.83 -2.69
C ASN A 96 -2.77 3.47 -2.13
N THR A 97 -2.77 4.80 -2.03
CA THR A 97 -1.61 5.61 -1.66
C THR A 97 -1.76 6.20 -0.26
N VAL A 98 -0.63 6.45 0.40
CA VAL A 98 -0.56 7.05 1.73
C VAL A 98 0.62 8.00 1.87
N ALA A 99 0.37 9.14 2.52
CA ALA A 99 1.38 10.01 3.08
C ALA A 99 1.64 9.62 4.55
N LEU A 100 2.87 9.25 4.87
CA LEU A 100 3.24 8.79 6.21
C LEU A 100 3.74 9.94 7.09
N SER A 101 3.35 9.96 8.36
CA SER A 101 4.03 10.80 9.38
C SER A 101 5.55 10.59 9.41
N SER A 102 6.31 11.58 9.88
CA SER A 102 7.78 11.51 9.95
C SER A 102 8.32 10.25 10.66
N VAL A 103 7.64 9.79 11.71
CA VAL A 103 8.02 8.58 12.48
C VAL A 103 8.00 7.33 11.58
N LEU A 104 7.07 7.26 10.64
CA LEU A 104 6.91 6.12 9.73
C LEU A 104 7.64 6.33 8.39
N PHE A 105 7.67 7.56 7.88
CA PHE A 105 8.30 7.91 6.62
C PHE A 105 9.82 7.70 6.64
N ARG A 106 10.46 7.93 7.81
CA ARG A 106 11.90 7.72 8.06
C ARG A 106 12.79 8.32 6.97
N ASN A 107 12.59 9.60 6.67
CA ASN A 107 13.36 10.35 5.65
C ASN A 107 13.37 9.63 4.28
N GLY A 108 12.22 9.12 3.83
CA GLY A 108 12.08 8.46 2.54
C GLY A 108 12.40 6.97 2.52
N GLN A 109 12.92 6.39 3.61
CA GLN A 109 13.18 4.94 3.68
C GLN A 109 11.91 4.07 3.59
N ALA A 110 10.74 4.67 3.76
CA ALA A 110 9.46 4.01 3.56
C ALA A 110 8.88 4.19 2.15
N CYS A 111 9.45 5.01 1.26
CA CYS A 111 8.94 5.18 -0.09
C CYS A 111 8.84 3.85 -0.84
N GLY A 112 7.68 3.58 -1.43
CA GLY A 112 7.38 2.32 -2.13
C GLY A 112 7.09 1.14 -1.20
N ALA A 113 7.17 1.32 0.12
CA ALA A 113 6.82 0.28 1.08
C ALA A 113 5.31 0.12 1.17
N CYS A 114 4.87 -1.14 1.28
CA CYS A 114 3.48 -1.47 1.53
C CYS A 114 3.19 -1.66 3.01
N PHE A 115 2.00 -1.21 3.39
CA PHE A 115 1.42 -1.41 4.69
C PHE A 115 0.05 -2.06 4.52
N GLU A 116 -0.20 -3.06 5.36
CA GLU A 116 -1.55 -3.57 5.54
C GLU A 116 -2.19 -2.82 6.70
N ILE A 117 -3.35 -2.22 6.46
CA ILE A 117 -4.10 -1.41 7.42
C ILE A 117 -5.50 -1.97 7.61
N LYS A 118 -6.05 -1.85 8.80
CA LYS A 118 -7.46 -2.11 9.10
C LYS A 118 -7.92 -1.21 10.23
N CYS A 119 -9.21 -0.97 10.36
CA CYS A 119 -9.69 -0.22 11.52
C CYS A 119 -9.47 -1.01 12.83
N ALA A 120 -9.16 -0.29 13.92
CA ALA A 120 -8.99 -0.85 15.25
C ALA A 120 -10.32 -0.92 16.01
N ASP A 121 -11.16 -1.92 15.71
CA ASP A 121 -12.39 -2.31 16.44
C ASP A 121 -13.20 -1.14 17.04
N SER A 122 -13.46 -0.14 16.21
CA SER A 122 -14.06 1.14 16.61
C SER A 122 -15.36 1.38 15.84
N PRO A 123 -16.47 0.72 16.21
CA PRO A 123 -17.72 0.71 15.43
C PRO A 123 -18.35 2.09 15.24
N GLN A 124 -18.08 3.03 16.15
CA GLN A 124 -18.58 4.40 16.05
C GLN A 124 -17.90 5.22 14.94
N TRP A 125 -16.67 4.86 14.56
CA TRP A 125 -15.86 5.59 13.58
C TRP A 125 -15.65 4.81 12.28
N CYS A 126 -15.70 3.49 12.34
CA CYS A 126 -15.36 2.59 11.25
C CYS A 126 -16.51 1.74 10.79
N LYS A 127 -16.48 1.40 9.50
CA LYS A 127 -17.39 0.45 8.89
C LYS A 127 -17.09 -0.95 9.42
N LEU A 128 -18.14 -1.64 9.86
CA LEU A 128 -18.07 -3.01 10.37
C LEU A 128 -17.80 -4.00 9.24
N GLY A 129 -17.10 -5.09 9.56
CA GLY A 129 -16.86 -6.22 8.66
C GLY A 129 -15.92 -5.94 7.47
N GLN A 130 -15.22 -4.80 7.46
CA GLN A 130 -14.30 -4.47 6.38
C GLN A 130 -13.02 -5.31 6.45
N PRO A 131 -12.52 -5.82 5.31
CA PRO A 131 -11.23 -6.47 5.26
C PRO A 131 -10.10 -5.46 5.52
N SER A 132 -8.89 -5.99 5.78
CA SER A 132 -7.69 -5.16 5.72
C SER A 132 -7.42 -4.69 4.28
N LEU A 133 -6.83 -3.51 4.16
CA LEU A 133 -6.46 -2.88 2.91
C LEU A 133 -4.94 -2.79 2.81
N ILE A 134 -4.42 -2.89 1.59
CA ILE A 134 -3.00 -2.66 1.31
C ILE A 134 -2.86 -1.25 0.75
N VAL A 135 -1.99 -0.44 1.38
CA VAL A 135 -1.61 0.90 0.94
C VAL A 135 -0.12 1.00 0.72
N THR A 136 0.29 1.81 -0.26
CA THR A 136 1.70 2.07 -0.57
C THR A 136 2.09 3.47 -0.13
N ALA A 137 3.20 3.57 0.59
CA ALA A 137 3.76 4.85 0.98
C ALA A 137 4.36 5.56 -0.24
N THR A 138 3.76 6.69 -0.59
CA THR A 138 4.14 7.48 -1.76
C THR A 138 4.46 8.92 -1.41
N ASP A 139 4.22 9.33 -0.16
CA ASP A 139 4.45 10.69 0.25
C ASP A 139 4.74 10.80 1.77
N HIS A 140 5.01 12.03 2.20
CA HIS A 140 5.27 12.41 3.59
C HIS A 140 4.16 13.35 4.06
N CYS A 141 3.60 13.04 5.24
CA CYS A 141 2.75 13.98 5.96
C CYS A 141 3.61 14.76 6.96
N PRO A 142 3.93 16.03 6.70
CA PRO A 142 4.79 16.83 7.56
C PRO A 142 4.10 17.18 8.89
N PRO A 143 4.87 17.34 9.98
CA PRO A 143 4.32 17.83 11.24
C PRO A 143 3.91 19.30 11.10
N ASN A 144 2.86 19.68 11.83
CA ASN A 144 2.44 21.06 12.04
C ASN A 144 2.42 21.35 13.55
N PRO A 145 3.55 21.79 14.14
CA PRO A 145 3.66 22.02 15.57
C PRO A 145 2.85 23.23 16.07
N SER A 146 2.33 24.05 15.16
CA SER A 146 1.42 25.16 15.49
C SER A 146 0.01 24.68 15.83
N LEU A 147 -0.32 23.40 15.57
CA LEU A 147 -1.62 22.81 15.86
C LEU A 147 -1.51 21.64 16.85
N PRO A 148 -2.48 21.49 17.77
CA PRO A 148 -2.53 20.33 18.67
C PRO A 148 -2.64 19.00 17.93
N ASN A 149 -2.07 17.93 18.49
CA ASN A 149 -2.09 16.60 17.86
C ASN A 149 -3.50 16.05 17.69
N ASP A 150 -4.43 16.44 18.54
CA ASP A 150 -5.85 16.08 18.50
C ASP A 150 -6.72 17.09 17.73
N ASN A 151 -6.12 18.13 17.16
CA ASN A 151 -6.84 19.16 16.41
C ASN A 151 -5.97 19.76 15.29
N GLY A 152 -5.77 18.98 14.22
CA GLY A 152 -5.09 19.42 13.00
C GLY A 152 -3.59 19.12 12.94
N GLY A 153 -2.93 18.89 14.08
CA GLY A 153 -1.53 18.44 14.18
C GLY A 153 -1.36 16.92 14.01
N TRP A 154 -2.11 16.28 13.11
CA TRP A 154 -2.25 14.82 13.05
C TRP A 154 -0.93 14.06 12.85
N CYS A 155 0.02 14.65 12.12
CA CYS A 155 1.30 14.05 11.77
C CYS A 155 2.46 14.47 12.68
N ASN A 156 2.16 15.17 13.78
CA ASN A 156 3.15 15.59 14.76
C ASN A 156 3.82 14.40 15.44
N VAL A 157 5.13 14.49 15.62
CA VAL A 157 5.93 13.51 16.38
C VAL A 157 5.47 13.51 17.85
N PRO A 158 5.39 12.35 18.53
CA PRO A 158 5.82 11.00 18.12
C PRO A 158 4.71 10.12 17.51
N ARG A 159 3.65 10.71 16.96
CA ARG A 159 2.50 9.93 16.49
C ARG A 159 2.82 9.16 15.21
N GLU A 160 2.48 7.86 15.21
CA GLU A 160 2.37 7.05 14.01
C GLU A 160 1.03 7.34 13.33
N HIS A 161 1.09 7.99 12.18
CA HIS A 161 -0.08 8.46 11.44
C HIS A 161 0.01 8.15 9.94
N PHE A 162 -1.14 7.83 9.36
CA PHE A 162 -1.37 7.51 7.95
C PHE A 162 -2.37 8.51 7.36
N ASP A 163 -1.92 9.43 6.52
CA ASP A 163 -2.85 10.27 5.76
C ASP A 163 -3.13 9.59 4.42
N ILE A 164 -4.25 8.85 4.34
CA ILE A 164 -4.54 7.94 3.23
C ILE A 164 -5.39 8.60 2.15
N ALA A 165 -5.23 8.14 0.91
CA ALA A 165 -6.05 8.63 -0.18
C ALA A 165 -7.55 8.42 0.13
N LYS A 166 -8.35 9.44 -0.16
CA LYS A 166 -9.80 9.44 0.10
C LYS A 166 -10.55 8.17 -0.36
N PRO A 167 -10.27 7.56 -1.53
CA PRO A 167 -10.90 6.30 -1.94
C PRO A 167 -10.61 5.11 -1.02
N VAL A 168 -9.43 5.08 -0.38
CA VAL A 168 -9.07 4.07 0.63
C VAL A 168 -9.77 4.36 1.94
N PHE A 169 -9.75 5.62 2.39
CA PHE A 169 -10.41 6.02 3.64
C PHE A 169 -11.89 5.66 3.62
N SER A 170 -12.55 5.91 2.49
CA SER A 170 -13.96 5.59 2.28
C SER A 170 -14.30 4.12 2.46
N GLN A 171 -13.35 3.20 2.29
CA GLN A 171 -13.56 1.78 2.52
C GLN A 171 -13.53 1.46 4.02
N LEU A 172 -12.74 2.18 4.81
CA LEU A 172 -12.63 1.99 6.26
C LEU A 172 -13.69 2.75 7.06
N ALA A 173 -14.06 3.96 6.64
CA ALA A 173 -14.91 4.87 7.39
C ALA A 173 -15.64 5.88 6.49
N GLY A 174 -16.69 6.51 7.01
CA GLY A 174 -17.31 7.66 6.34
C GLY A 174 -16.47 8.94 6.56
N TYR A 175 -16.42 9.84 5.58
CA TYR A 175 -15.60 11.07 5.67
C TYR A 175 -15.88 11.94 6.90
N LYS A 176 -17.12 11.90 7.41
CA LYS A 176 -17.51 12.62 8.63
C LYS A 176 -16.73 12.17 9.88
N ALA A 177 -16.12 10.99 9.87
CA ALA A 177 -15.28 10.54 10.96
C ALA A 177 -14.02 11.40 11.12
N GLY A 178 -13.49 11.97 10.01
CA GLY A 178 -12.30 12.81 9.98
C GLY A 178 -11.00 12.04 10.26
N ILE A 179 -10.89 11.49 11.47
CA ILE A 179 -9.78 10.68 11.94
C ILE A 179 -10.31 9.35 12.52
N ILE A 180 -9.63 8.25 12.20
CA ILE A 180 -10.01 6.91 12.67
C ILE A 180 -8.82 6.18 13.31
N PRO A 181 -9.06 5.37 14.36
CA PRO A 181 -8.03 4.49 14.89
C PRO A 181 -7.85 3.30 13.95
N ILE A 182 -6.60 2.97 13.62
CA ILE A 182 -6.26 1.83 12.78
C ILE A 182 -5.24 0.92 13.45
N GLN A 183 -5.20 -0.33 12.99
CA GLN A 183 -4.08 -1.24 13.15
C GLN A 183 -3.36 -1.35 11.82
N TYR A 184 -2.03 -1.36 11.86
CA TYR A 184 -1.21 -1.54 10.67
C TYR A 184 -0.09 -2.55 10.89
N ARG A 185 0.42 -3.13 9.80
CA ARG A 185 1.66 -3.91 9.79
C ARG A 185 2.38 -3.74 8.47
N ARG A 186 3.71 -3.80 8.51
CA ARG A 186 4.57 -3.77 7.31
C ARG A 186 5.00 -5.21 6.99
N SER A 187 5.13 -5.52 5.69
CA SER A 187 5.90 -6.70 5.28
C SER A 187 7.37 -6.47 5.60
N PHE A 188 7.97 -7.37 6.37
CA PHE A 188 9.42 -7.49 6.41
C PHE A 188 9.79 -8.64 5.49
N LEU A 189 10.67 -8.36 4.53
CA LEU A 189 11.44 -9.35 3.80
C LEU A 189 12.90 -9.14 4.17
#